data_AF-A0A150AIK9-F1
#
_entry.id   AF-A0A150AIK9-F1
#
_cell.length_a   1.000
_cell.length_b   1.000
_cell.length_c   1.000
_cell.angle_alpha   90.00
_cell.angle_beta   90.00
_cell.angle_gamma   90.00
#
_symmetry.space_group_name_H-M   'P 1'
#
loop_
_entity.id
_entity.type
_entity.pdbx_description
1 polymer ?
#
loop_
_entity_poly.entity_id
_entity_poly.type
_entity_poly.pdbx_seq_one_letter_code
_entity_poly.pdbx_strand_id
1 'polypeptide(L)'
;MPFGFFKKKKKEESHYDPTNIGITDLRKGYVLDFDLQTWEVTEEYEYDWGDNDFSYEFKLESATDSVFLSVGDDDYITGTVSRKIMWGKLPEDVEDGILQKGKPPKQITFEGITYYRDSKSVGYWRNTTTTDGDDSLEYMCWEYYDDTEKNVITLERFGDEEFEASKGIVYSPDAFSNILPTS
;
A
#
# COMPACT_ATOMS: atom_id res chain seq x y z
N MET A 1 12.09 -49.69 -23.15
CA MET A 1 11.20 -48.63 -22.63
C MET A 1 11.96 -47.90 -21.52
N PRO A 2 12.45 -46.66 -21.71
CA PRO A 2 12.95 -45.87 -20.59
C PRO A 2 11.81 -45.02 -20.02
N PHE A 3 11.62 -45.18 -18.72
CA PHE A 3 10.60 -44.55 -17.90
C PHE A 3 10.92 -43.06 -17.70
N GLY A 4 9.90 -42.21 -17.85
CA GLY A 4 9.98 -40.77 -17.65
C GLY A 4 10.26 -40.40 -16.20
N PHE A 5 11.28 -39.57 -16.00
CA PHE A 5 11.58 -38.95 -14.71
C PHE A 5 10.68 -37.73 -14.49
N PHE A 6 9.57 -37.92 -13.77
CA PHE A 6 8.80 -36.82 -13.20
C PHE A 6 9.53 -36.27 -11.97
N LYS A 7 10.17 -35.10 -12.11
CA LYS A 7 10.63 -34.28 -10.98
C LYS A 7 9.41 -33.70 -10.28
N LYS A 8 9.10 -34.18 -9.06
CA LYS A 8 8.18 -33.51 -8.13
C LYS A 8 8.73 -32.10 -7.83
N LYS A 9 7.98 -31.05 -8.19
CA LYS A 9 8.20 -29.70 -7.66
C LYS A 9 8.04 -29.80 -6.13
N LYS A 10 9.06 -29.35 -5.39
CA LYS A 10 8.93 -29.11 -3.95
C LYS A 10 7.80 -28.08 -3.78
N LYS A 11 6.76 -28.44 -3.03
CA LYS A 11 5.84 -27.46 -2.46
C LYS A 11 6.71 -26.58 -1.55
N GLU A 12 6.78 -25.29 -1.84
CA GLU A 12 7.24 -24.31 -0.85
C GLU A 12 6.39 -24.52 0.40
N GLU A 13 7.07 -24.71 1.53
CA GLU A 13 6.40 -24.76 2.82
C GLU A 13 5.80 -23.37 3.05
N SER A 14 4.48 -23.31 3.20
CA SER A 14 3.75 -22.07 3.47
C SER A 14 4.33 -21.40 4.70
N HIS A 15 4.81 -20.16 4.57
CA HIS A 15 5.38 -19.36 5.66
C HIS A 15 4.32 -18.85 6.66
N TYR A 16 3.06 -19.29 6.56
CA TYR A 16 1.95 -18.82 7.38
C TYR A 16 1.32 -19.97 8.18
N ASP A 17 0.76 -19.66 9.35
CA ASP A 17 -0.11 -20.56 10.09
C ASP A 17 -1.48 -20.59 9.39
N PRO A 18 -1.89 -21.70 8.75
CA PRO A 18 -3.17 -21.77 8.02
C PRO A 18 -4.40 -21.60 8.92
N THR A 19 -4.22 -21.57 10.25
CA THR A 19 -5.29 -21.31 11.22
C THR A 19 -5.32 -19.87 11.74
N ASN A 20 -4.33 -19.04 11.37
CA ASN A 20 -4.22 -17.65 11.80
C ASN A 20 -3.57 -16.78 10.70
N ILE A 21 -4.29 -16.59 9.59
CA ILE A 21 -3.85 -15.75 8.47
C ILE A 21 -4.27 -14.31 8.76
N GLY A 22 -3.30 -13.39 8.80
CA GLY A 22 -3.53 -11.96 9.03
C GLY A 22 -3.31 -11.10 7.79
N ILE A 23 -3.51 -9.79 7.92
CA ILE A 23 -3.24 -8.83 6.84
C ILE A 23 -1.75 -8.80 6.45
N THR A 24 -0.85 -9.19 7.36
CA THR A 24 0.60 -9.32 7.13
C THR A 24 0.96 -10.48 6.20
N ASP A 25 0.07 -11.46 6.05
CA ASP A 25 0.27 -12.64 5.19
C ASP A 25 -0.32 -12.48 3.79
N LEU A 26 -0.93 -11.32 3.48
CA LEU A 26 -1.54 -11.07 2.19
C LEU A 26 -0.54 -11.21 1.06
N ARG A 27 -0.98 -11.86 -0.01
CA ARG A 27 -0.26 -11.97 -1.28
C ARG A 27 -1.24 -11.81 -2.42
N LYS A 28 -0.72 -11.54 -3.62
CA LYS A 28 -1.51 -11.58 -4.84
C LYS A 28 -2.33 -12.87 -4.94
N GLY A 29 -3.61 -12.72 -5.32
CA GLY A 29 -4.58 -13.81 -5.43
C GLY A 29 -5.22 -14.20 -4.11
N TYR A 30 -4.97 -13.49 -3.01
CA TYR A 30 -5.74 -13.72 -1.79
C TYR A 30 -7.09 -13.00 -1.90
N VAL A 31 -8.08 -13.49 -1.18
CA VAL A 31 -9.35 -12.78 -0.95
C VAL A 31 -9.48 -12.46 0.52
N LEU A 32 -10.15 -11.35 0.81
CA LEU A 32 -10.47 -10.93 2.17
C LEU A 32 -11.82 -10.20 2.20
N ASP A 33 -12.47 -10.23 3.35
CA ASP A 33 -13.69 -9.47 3.60
C ASP A 33 -13.36 -8.21 4.39
N PHE A 34 -13.81 -7.07 3.88
CA PHE A 34 -13.66 -5.75 4.47
C PHE A 34 -14.85 -4.87 4.09
N ASP A 35 -15.39 -4.12 5.05
CA ASP A 35 -16.54 -3.21 4.86
C ASP A 35 -17.75 -3.88 4.18
N LEU A 36 -18.11 -5.09 4.66
CA LEU A 36 -19.21 -5.93 4.14
C LEU A 36 -19.09 -6.31 2.66
N GLN A 37 -17.89 -6.21 2.10
CA GLN A 37 -17.56 -6.59 0.72
C GLN A 37 -16.40 -7.58 0.72
N THR A 38 -16.40 -8.45 -0.28
CA THR A 38 -15.27 -9.34 -0.56
C THR A 38 -14.37 -8.66 -1.58
N TRP A 39 -13.08 -8.67 -1.30
CA TRP A 39 -12.02 -8.05 -2.08
C TRP A 39 -11.01 -9.11 -2.51
N GLU A 40 -10.52 -8.99 -3.73
CA GLU A 40 -9.42 -9.79 -4.27
C GLU A 40 -8.15 -8.95 -4.34
N VAL A 41 -7.02 -9.50 -3.89
CA VAL A 41 -5.70 -8.89 -4.05
C VAL A 41 -5.22 -9.12 -5.48
N THR A 42 -5.26 -8.08 -6.30
CA THR A 42 -4.92 -8.19 -7.73
C THR A 42 -3.48 -7.82 -8.04
N GLU A 43 -2.90 -6.89 -7.26
CA GLU A 43 -1.52 -6.43 -7.37
C GLU A 43 -0.87 -6.29 -5.99
N GLU A 44 0.45 -6.41 -5.98
CA GLU A 44 1.31 -6.28 -4.80
C GLU A 44 2.45 -5.32 -5.15
N TYR A 45 2.66 -4.35 -4.27
CA TYR A 45 3.69 -3.33 -4.36
C TYR A 45 4.63 -3.45 -3.16
N GLU A 46 5.91 -3.30 -3.41
CA GLU A 46 6.95 -3.31 -2.38
C GLU A 46 7.69 -1.97 -2.41
N TYR A 47 7.91 -1.44 -1.21
CA TYR A 47 8.69 -0.23 -0.96
C TYR A 47 9.93 -0.62 -0.16
N ASP A 48 11.12 -0.31 -0.69
CA ASP A 48 12.42 -0.49 -0.04
C ASP A 48 12.90 0.86 0.49
N TRP A 49 12.99 1.01 1.81
CA TRP A 49 13.42 2.23 2.48
C TRP A 49 14.92 2.25 2.82
N GLY A 50 15.64 1.21 2.44
CA GLY A 50 17.03 0.96 2.83
C GLY A 50 17.14 0.15 4.12
N ASP A 51 18.37 -0.24 4.48
CA ASP A 51 18.67 -0.99 5.71
C ASP A 51 17.89 -2.33 5.92
N ASN A 52 17.38 -2.92 4.82
CA ASN A 52 16.45 -4.08 4.81
C ASN A 52 15.09 -3.79 5.44
N ASP A 53 14.66 -2.53 5.40
CA ASP A 53 13.32 -2.11 5.80
C ASP A 53 12.42 -2.07 4.56
N PHE A 54 11.35 -2.87 4.61
CA PHE A 54 10.44 -3.06 3.49
C PHE A 54 8.99 -2.89 3.96
N SER A 55 8.20 -2.18 3.17
CA SER A 55 6.76 -2.10 3.36
C SER A 55 6.03 -2.64 2.13
N TYR A 56 4.81 -3.12 2.36
CA TYR A 56 3.98 -3.71 1.31
C TYR A 56 2.64 -2.98 1.22
N GLU A 57 2.22 -2.74 -0.02
CA GLU A 57 0.88 -2.26 -0.34
C GLU A 57 0.21 -3.21 -1.33
N PHE A 58 -1.08 -3.44 -1.13
CA PHE A 58 -1.86 -4.36 -1.93
C PHE A 58 -2.98 -3.62 -2.64
N LYS A 59 -3.13 -3.85 -3.95
CA LYS A 59 -4.33 -3.39 -4.65
C LYS A 59 -5.44 -4.38 -4.44
N LEU A 60 -6.54 -3.90 -3.88
CA LEU A 60 -7.75 -4.65 -3.65
C LEU A 60 -8.81 -4.25 -4.67
N GLU A 61 -9.40 -5.24 -5.33
CA GLU A 61 -10.52 -5.03 -6.25
C GLU A 61 -11.75 -5.80 -5.75
N SER A 62 -12.89 -5.12 -5.72
CA SER A 62 -14.21 -5.72 -5.50
C SER A 62 -15.02 -5.63 -6.79
N ALA A 63 -16.27 -6.12 -6.76
CA ALA A 63 -17.17 -6.00 -7.91
C ALA A 63 -17.51 -4.54 -8.27
N THR A 64 -17.32 -3.59 -7.36
CA THR A 64 -17.79 -2.20 -7.51
C THR A 64 -16.74 -1.12 -7.28
N ASP A 65 -15.60 -1.46 -6.65
CA ASP A 65 -14.62 -0.47 -6.22
C ASP A 65 -13.19 -1.05 -6.22
N SER A 66 -12.20 -0.16 -6.21
CA SER A 66 -10.78 -0.51 -6.10
C SER A 66 -10.09 0.40 -5.09
N VAL A 67 -9.34 -0.20 -4.18
CA VAL A 67 -8.63 0.48 -3.10
C VAL A 67 -7.22 -0.07 -2.97
N PHE A 68 -6.37 0.67 -2.27
CA PHE A 68 -5.02 0.26 -1.90
C PHE A 68 -4.99 -0.01 -0.40
N LEU A 69 -4.38 -1.11 0.03
CA LEU A 69 -4.21 -1.47 1.43
C LEU A 69 -2.71 -1.49 1.75
N SER A 70 -2.26 -0.51 2.51
CA SER A 70 -0.91 -0.51 3.09
C SER A 70 -0.93 -1.14 4.47
N VAL A 71 0.01 -2.03 4.75
CA VAL A 71 0.16 -2.70 6.05
C VAL A 71 1.35 -2.09 6.78
N GLY A 72 1.08 -1.44 7.90
CA GLY A 72 2.13 -0.86 8.76
C GLY A 72 2.26 -1.62 10.07
N ASP A 73 3.49 -1.77 10.58
CA ASP A 73 3.81 -2.54 11.78
C ASP A 73 4.71 -1.81 12.82
N ASP A 74 4.86 -0.48 12.73
CA ASP A 74 5.69 0.34 13.64
C ASP A 74 5.45 0.06 15.14
N ASP A 75 4.27 0.43 15.66
CA ASP A 75 3.89 0.21 17.06
C ASP A 75 2.92 -0.97 17.21
N TYR A 76 1.94 -1.03 16.31
CA TYR A 76 0.94 -2.06 16.21
C TYR A 76 0.66 -2.33 14.73
N ILE A 77 0.30 -3.56 14.40
CA ILE A 77 -0.15 -3.89 13.06
C ILE A 77 -1.41 -3.06 12.76
N THR A 78 -1.40 -2.33 11.65
CA THR A 78 -2.52 -1.53 11.14
C THR A 78 -2.67 -1.73 9.64
N GLY A 79 -3.90 -1.53 9.14
CA GLY A 79 -4.20 -1.55 7.72
C GLY A 79 -4.75 -0.20 7.29
N THR A 80 -4.03 0.50 6.42
CA THR A 80 -4.47 1.78 5.86
C THR A 80 -5.12 1.53 4.50
N VAL A 81 -6.43 1.77 4.41
CA VAL A 81 -7.18 1.63 3.16
C VAL A 81 -7.29 2.98 2.47
N SER A 82 -6.63 3.10 1.33
CA SER A 82 -6.43 4.34 0.57
C SER A 82 -7.15 4.32 -0.78
N ARG A 83 -7.64 5.50 -1.19
CA ARG A 83 -8.17 5.76 -2.52
C ARG A 83 -7.43 6.91 -3.16
N LYS A 84 -7.11 6.77 -4.44
CA LYS A 84 -6.50 7.85 -5.23
C LYS A 84 -7.41 9.06 -5.25
N ILE A 85 -6.83 10.22 -4.99
CA ILE A 85 -7.47 11.52 -5.16
C ILE A 85 -6.90 12.18 -6.40
N MET A 86 -7.76 12.89 -7.14
CA MET A 86 -7.29 13.67 -8.29
C MET A 86 -6.37 14.77 -7.78
N TRP A 87 -5.15 14.86 -8.31
CA TRP A 87 -4.16 15.86 -7.90
C TRP A 87 -4.74 17.29 -7.90
N GLY A 88 -5.48 17.66 -8.95
CA GLY A 88 -6.12 18.98 -9.05
C GLY A 88 -7.27 19.26 -8.07
N LYS A 89 -7.64 18.31 -7.20
CA LYS A 89 -8.55 18.57 -6.07
C LYS A 89 -7.80 18.98 -4.80
N LEU A 90 -6.49 18.78 -4.75
CA LEU A 90 -5.67 19.28 -3.65
C LEU A 90 -5.65 20.81 -3.65
N PRO A 91 -5.44 21.44 -2.49
CA PRO A 91 -5.19 22.87 -2.41
C PRO A 91 -4.00 23.30 -3.29
N GLU A 92 -4.10 24.46 -3.96
CA GLU A 92 -3.07 24.99 -4.86
C GLU A 92 -1.70 25.16 -4.19
N ASP A 93 -1.68 25.39 -2.88
CA ASP A 93 -0.44 25.56 -2.10
C ASP A 93 0.39 24.27 -1.97
N VAL A 94 -0.21 23.10 -2.25
CA VAL A 94 0.51 21.82 -2.33
C VAL A 94 1.46 21.81 -3.53
N GLU A 95 0.93 22.08 -4.72
CA GLU A 95 1.72 22.10 -5.96
C GLU A 95 2.75 23.23 -5.94
N ASP A 96 2.34 24.43 -5.54
CA ASP A 96 3.25 25.58 -5.39
C ASP A 96 4.37 25.30 -4.38
N GLY A 97 4.06 24.61 -3.27
CA GLY A 97 5.05 24.22 -2.28
C GLY A 97 6.12 23.30 -2.86
N ILE A 98 5.70 22.28 -3.61
CA ILE A 98 6.61 21.33 -4.25
C ILE A 98 7.47 22.03 -5.30
N LEU A 99 6.87 22.83 -6.19
CA LEU A 99 7.59 23.50 -7.28
C LEU A 99 8.55 24.58 -6.78
N GLN A 100 8.16 25.38 -5.79
CA GLN A 100 8.94 26.54 -5.35
C GLN A 100 9.93 26.19 -4.22
N LYS A 101 9.58 25.24 -3.35
CA LYS A 101 10.34 24.95 -2.11
C LYS A 101 10.87 23.51 -2.06
N GLY A 102 10.56 22.69 -3.06
CA GLY A 102 10.93 21.27 -3.09
C GLY A 102 10.23 20.42 -2.04
N LYS A 103 9.15 20.93 -1.43
CA LYS A 103 8.37 20.20 -0.42
C LYS A 103 6.95 20.75 -0.28
N PRO A 104 5.95 19.89 -0.04
CA PRO A 104 4.58 20.31 0.19
C PRO A 104 4.45 21.12 1.50
N PRO A 105 3.33 21.85 1.70
CA PRO A 105 3.06 22.62 2.91
C PRO A 105 3.03 21.73 4.15
N LYS A 106 3.19 22.31 5.35
CA LYS A 106 3.14 21.55 6.60
C LYS A 106 1.73 21.08 6.98
N GLN A 107 0.72 21.69 6.39
CA GLN A 107 -0.68 21.45 6.70
C GLN A 107 -1.46 21.45 5.39
N ILE A 108 -2.41 20.55 5.25
CA ILE A 108 -3.32 20.47 4.11
C ILE A 108 -4.74 20.46 4.66
N THR A 109 -5.64 21.27 4.10
CA THR A 109 -7.07 21.18 4.41
C THR A 109 -7.80 20.61 3.20
N PHE A 110 -8.41 19.43 3.37
CA PHE A 110 -9.08 18.71 2.31
C PHE A 110 -10.40 18.15 2.83
N GLU A 111 -11.49 18.42 2.08
CA GLU A 111 -12.86 18.00 2.46
C GLU A 111 -13.28 18.44 3.88
N GLY A 112 -12.78 19.58 4.36
CA GLY A 112 -13.10 20.12 5.68
C GLY A 112 -12.33 19.49 6.84
N ILE A 113 -11.42 18.55 6.57
CA ILE A 113 -10.50 17.97 7.55
C ILE A 113 -9.13 18.63 7.37
N THR A 114 -8.50 18.99 8.48
CA THR A 114 -7.12 19.48 8.50
C THR A 114 -6.18 18.32 8.79
N TYR A 115 -5.16 18.20 7.96
CA TYR A 115 -4.10 17.23 8.10
C TYR A 115 -2.76 17.93 8.30
N TYR A 116 -1.88 17.32 9.08
CA TYR A 116 -0.56 17.81 9.42
C TYR A 116 0.48 16.83 8.90
N ARG A 117 1.51 17.36 8.24
CA ARG A 117 2.60 16.51 7.75
C ARG A 117 3.32 15.91 8.93
N ASP A 118 3.33 14.59 8.98
CA ASP A 118 4.02 13.85 10.02
C ASP A 118 5.39 13.39 9.53
N SER A 119 5.42 12.64 8.43
CA SER A 119 6.60 11.99 7.93
C SER A 119 7.02 12.47 6.52
N LYS A 120 8.26 12.13 6.17
CA LYS A 120 8.77 12.13 4.81
C LYS A 120 9.65 10.90 4.67
N SER A 121 9.32 10.02 3.73
CA SER A 121 10.11 8.83 3.44
C SER A 121 10.61 8.87 2.00
N VAL A 122 11.80 8.30 1.78
CA VAL A 122 12.44 8.18 0.47
C VAL A 122 12.97 6.77 0.36
N GLY A 123 12.75 6.14 -0.77
CA GLY A 123 13.13 4.76 -1.00
C GLY A 123 13.01 4.40 -2.46
N TYR A 124 12.76 3.13 -2.70
CA TYR A 124 12.50 2.57 -4.00
C TYR A 124 11.16 1.86 -4.00
N TRP A 125 10.43 1.96 -5.10
CA TRP A 125 9.15 1.29 -5.29
C TRP A 125 9.25 0.30 -6.45
N ARG A 126 8.59 -0.85 -6.29
CA ARG A 126 8.34 -1.77 -7.40
C ARG A 126 6.97 -2.43 -7.30
N ASN A 127 6.39 -2.72 -8.46
CA ASN A 127 5.25 -3.62 -8.57
C ASN A 127 5.77 -5.06 -8.71
N THR A 128 5.72 -5.84 -7.62
CA THR A 128 6.21 -7.24 -7.59
C THR A 128 5.38 -8.16 -8.47
N THR A 129 4.21 -7.70 -8.91
CA THR A 129 3.32 -8.46 -9.79
C THR A 129 3.70 -8.37 -11.27
N THR A 130 4.26 -7.23 -11.71
CA THR A 130 4.55 -6.97 -13.13
C THR A 130 6.03 -6.87 -13.44
N THR A 131 6.86 -6.55 -12.45
CA THR A 131 8.29 -6.31 -12.65
C THR A 131 9.09 -7.58 -12.35
N ASP A 132 9.76 -8.11 -13.35
CA ASP A 132 10.68 -9.25 -13.20
C ASP A 132 12.07 -8.74 -12.74
N GLY A 133 12.56 -9.23 -11.59
CA GLY A 133 13.90 -8.93 -11.08
C GLY A 133 13.97 -7.74 -10.10
N ASP A 134 15.10 -7.04 -10.09
CA ASP A 134 15.42 -5.99 -9.11
C ASP A 134 15.18 -4.56 -9.65
N ASP A 135 14.46 -4.43 -10.77
CA ASP A 135 14.10 -3.14 -11.34
C ASP A 135 13.13 -2.42 -10.40
N SER A 136 13.53 -1.25 -9.90
CA SER A 136 12.75 -0.40 -9.01
C SER A 136 12.87 1.07 -9.42
N LEU A 137 11.87 1.86 -9.07
CA LEU A 137 11.82 3.30 -9.32
C LEU A 137 12.12 4.05 -8.03
N GLU A 138 12.83 5.17 -8.13
CA GLU A 138 12.97 6.08 -6.99
C GLU A 138 11.58 6.51 -6.50
N TYR A 139 11.40 6.52 -5.20
CA TYR A 139 10.11 6.80 -4.58
C TYR A 139 10.28 7.77 -3.41
N MET A 140 9.33 8.66 -3.26
CA MET A 140 9.24 9.54 -2.10
C MET A 140 7.78 9.72 -1.72
N CYS A 141 7.49 9.69 -0.43
CA CYS A 141 6.18 10.05 0.07
C CYS A 141 6.24 11.07 1.20
N TRP A 142 5.12 11.78 1.35
CA TRP A 142 4.79 12.57 2.51
C TRP A 142 3.45 12.11 3.06
N GLU A 143 3.43 11.73 4.32
CA GLU A 143 2.20 11.33 5.00
C GLU A 143 1.70 12.47 5.88
N TYR A 144 0.39 12.65 5.85
CA TYR A 144 -0.31 13.69 6.58
C TYR A 144 -1.43 13.05 7.38
N TYR A 145 -1.43 13.25 8.68
CA TYR A 145 -2.48 12.73 9.57
C TYR A 145 -3.36 13.86 10.09
N ASP A 146 -4.64 13.56 10.31
CA ASP A 146 -5.52 14.44 11.06
C ASP A 146 -5.21 14.37 12.57
N ASP A 147 -5.85 15.23 13.37
CA ASP A 147 -5.68 15.23 14.84
C ASP A 147 -6.06 13.89 15.50
N THR A 148 -6.74 12.99 14.79
CA THR A 148 -7.16 11.68 15.30
C THR A 148 -6.27 10.53 14.87
N GLU A 149 -5.30 10.78 13.99
CA GLU A 149 -4.43 9.78 13.35
C GLU A 149 -5.20 8.69 12.58
N LYS A 150 -6.48 8.94 12.27
CA LYS A 150 -7.33 7.98 11.55
C LYS A 150 -7.42 8.29 10.08
N ASN A 151 -7.38 9.57 9.71
CA ASN A 151 -7.45 9.98 8.32
C ASN A 151 -6.04 10.33 7.87
N VAL A 152 -5.62 9.75 6.76
CA VAL A 152 -4.31 9.99 6.17
C VAL A 152 -4.45 10.56 4.77
N ILE A 153 -3.59 11.52 4.43
CA ILE A 153 -3.31 11.90 3.04
C ILE A 153 -1.86 11.54 2.76
N THR A 154 -1.65 10.77 1.70
CA THR A 154 -0.32 10.44 1.23
C THR A 154 -0.09 11.15 -0.10
N LEU A 155 1.00 11.90 -0.17
CA LEU A 155 1.48 12.48 -1.43
C LEU A 155 2.70 11.70 -1.85
N GLU A 156 2.67 11.15 -3.05
CA GLU A 156 3.65 10.20 -3.56
C GLU A 156 4.30 10.78 -4.81
N ARG A 157 5.60 10.52 -4.97
CA ARG A 157 6.36 10.85 -6.17
C ARG A 157 7.11 9.60 -6.61
N PHE A 158 6.88 9.20 -7.85
CA PHE A 158 7.56 8.10 -8.52
C PHE A 158 8.52 8.67 -9.56
N GLY A 159 9.80 8.34 -9.43
CA GLY A 159 10.86 8.90 -10.24
C GLY A 159 10.87 10.44 -10.20
N ASP A 160 11.01 11.06 -11.36
CA ASP A 160 11.17 12.51 -11.45
C ASP A 160 9.89 13.30 -11.72
N GLU A 161 8.90 12.71 -12.39
CA GLU A 161 7.80 13.48 -13.00
C GLU A 161 6.40 13.04 -12.55
N GLU A 162 6.27 11.86 -11.94
CA GLU A 162 4.95 11.30 -11.61
C GLU A 162 4.59 11.58 -10.15
N PHE A 163 3.52 12.35 -9.96
CA PHE A 163 2.94 12.63 -8.66
C PHE A 163 1.59 11.98 -8.53
N GLU A 164 1.38 11.30 -7.42
CA GLU A 164 0.09 10.76 -7.03
C GLU A 164 -0.28 11.26 -5.64
N ALA A 165 -1.57 11.24 -5.38
CA ALA A 165 -2.09 11.55 -4.07
C ALA A 165 -3.20 10.57 -3.73
N SER A 166 -3.24 10.17 -2.47
CA SER A 166 -4.24 9.25 -1.97
C SER A 166 -4.78 9.76 -0.63
N LYS A 167 -6.04 9.41 -0.36
CA LYS A 167 -6.68 9.60 0.94
C LYS A 167 -7.00 8.23 1.52
N GLY A 168 -6.51 7.98 2.72
CA GLY A 168 -6.69 6.74 3.43
C GLY A 168 -7.38 6.88 4.77
N ILE A 169 -7.82 5.73 5.27
CA ILE A 169 -8.33 5.57 6.63
C ILE A 169 -7.57 4.41 7.28
N VAL A 170 -7.07 4.63 8.48
CA VAL A 170 -6.36 3.64 9.29
C VAL A 170 -7.37 2.73 10.01
N TYR A 171 -7.20 1.42 9.86
CA TYR A 171 -8.03 0.39 10.50
C TYR A 171 -7.20 -0.57 11.35
N SER A 172 -7.85 -1.13 12.38
CA SER A 172 -7.32 -2.30 13.10
C SER A 172 -7.27 -3.51 12.16
N PRO A 173 -6.30 -4.44 12.31
CA PRO A 173 -6.28 -5.70 11.57
C PRO A 173 -7.58 -6.51 11.69
N ASP A 174 -8.29 -6.41 12.82
CA ASP A 174 -9.59 -7.08 13.02
C ASP A 174 -10.70 -6.61 12.08
N ALA A 175 -10.53 -5.47 11.41
CA ALA A 175 -11.48 -4.97 10.41
C ALA A 175 -11.45 -5.83 9.13
N PHE A 176 -10.37 -6.58 8.92
CA PHE A 176 -10.17 -7.46 7.78
C PHE A 176 -10.36 -8.90 8.25
N SER A 177 -11.21 -9.65 7.54
CA SER A 177 -11.58 -11.00 7.94
C SER A 177 -11.64 -11.94 6.74
N ASN A 178 -11.81 -13.24 7.00
CA ASN A 178 -11.94 -14.26 5.95
C ASN A 178 -10.81 -14.19 4.91
N ILE A 179 -9.58 -13.95 5.37
CA ILE A 179 -8.39 -13.90 4.52
C ILE A 179 -8.07 -15.33 4.07
N LEU A 180 -8.18 -15.57 2.76
CA LEU A 180 -8.03 -16.90 2.17
C LEU A 180 -7.16 -16.86 0.91
N PRO A 181 -6.20 -17.79 0.73
CA PRO A 181 -5.53 -17.98 -0.55
C PRO A 181 -6.49 -18.57 -1.57
N THR A 182 -6.56 -18.03 -2.79
CA THR A 182 -7.45 -18.59 -3.84
C THR A 182 -6.83 -19.71 -4.67
N SER A 183 -5.55 -20.07 -4.49
CA SER A 183 -4.90 -21.22 -5.18
C SER A 183 -3.67 -21.76 -4.45
#